data_AF-A0A133UIY7-F1
#
_entry.id   AF-A0A133UIY7-F1
#
_cell.length_a   1.000
_cell.length_b   1.000
_cell.length_c   1.000
_cell.angle_alpha   90.00
_cell.angle_beta   90.00
_cell.angle_gamma   90.00
#
_symmetry.space_group_name_H-M   'P 1'
#
loop_
_entity.id
_entity.type
_entity.pdbx_description
1 polymer ?
#
loop_
_entity_poly.entity_id
_entity_poly.type
_entity_poly.pdbx_seq_one_letter_code
_entity_poly.pdbx_strand_id
1 'polypeptide(L)'
;AGESVNEKPSDLVGQKCYEIWQDREEPCENCPVEKSWEKGEVEREEVESPDGRVWLITGGPSRNEQGDITGAVEIILNITERKKAEERKEFLNTLLRQDLGSKYQIIQGYLQLLEDKADLSDEPEKYVEKAMKAGREADEILGLAKKLEKIEETEWTGEKDIAKVLEHVTDDIFDLVGREGVEIEKDYIHILRGINFGLTLI
;
A
#
# COMPACT_ATOMS: atom_id res chain seq x y z
N ALA A 1 -17.44 20.04 14.53
CA ALA A 1 -18.68 19.32 14.20
C ALA A 1 -19.73 20.30 13.66
N GLY A 2 -20.32 21.19 14.45
CA GLY A 2 -21.37 22.12 13.98
C GLY A 2 -21.01 22.94 12.73
N GLU A 3 -19.79 23.48 12.65
CA GLU A 3 -19.33 24.25 11.48
C GLU A 3 -19.34 23.47 10.16
N SER A 4 -19.14 22.13 10.18
CA SER A 4 -19.09 21.35 8.93
C SER A 4 -20.46 21.15 8.28
N VAL A 5 -21.54 21.35 9.05
CA VAL A 5 -22.95 21.23 8.63
C VAL A 5 -23.75 22.51 8.86
N ASN A 6 -23.08 23.60 9.22
CA ASN A 6 -23.70 24.90 9.48
C ASN A 6 -24.78 24.88 10.58
N GLU A 7 -24.58 24.05 11.62
CA GLU A 7 -25.47 23.95 12.79
C GLU A 7 -24.73 24.24 14.10
N LYS A 8 -25.47 24.46 15.20
CA LYS A 8 -24.85 24.60 16.52
C LYS A 8 -24.57 23.21 17.11
N PRO A 9 -23.48 23.05 17.88
CA PRO A 9 -23.17 21.77 18.53
C PRO A 9 -24.31 21.20 19.41
N SER A 10 -25.15 22.07 19.98
CA SER A 10 -26.32 21.67 20.77
C SER A 10 -27.38 20.93 19.95
N ASP A 11 -27.51 21.29 18.67
CA ASP A 11 -28.58 20.82 17.80
C ASP A 11 -28.24 19.42 17.24
N LEU A 12 -26.97 19.03 17.33
CA LEU A 12 -26.44 17.72 16.96
C LEU A 12 -26.60 16.65 18.07
N VAL A 13 -26.94 17.06 19.30
CA VAL A 13 -27.06 16.12 20.42
C VAL A 13 -28.25 15.18 20.18
N GLY A 14 -27.97 13.88 20.17
CA GLY A 14 -28.98 12.82 19.96
C GLY A 14 -29.20 12.43 18.49
N GLN A 15 -28.59 13.16 17.55
CA GLN A 15 -28.64 12.83 16.14
C GLN A 15 -27.60 11.77 15.74
N LYS A 16 -27.81 11.12 14.59
CA LYS A 16 -26.91 10.09 14.06
C LYS A 16 -25.95 10.66 13.03
N CYS A 17 -24.68 10.24 13.09
CA CYS A 17 -23.66 10.76 12.21
C CYS A 17 -23.94 10.46 10.72
N TYR A 18 -24.47 9.28 10.42
CA TYR A 18 -24.80 8.86 9.05
C TYR A 18 -25.99 9.64 8.47
N GLU A 19 -26.93 10.10 9.28
CA GLU A 19 -28.02 10.98 8.84
C GLU A 19 -27.47 12.37 8.50
N ILE A 20 -26.66 12.94 9.41
CA ILE A 20 -26.18 14.32 9.29
C ILE A 20 -25.14 14.49 8.15
N TRP A 21 -24.15 13.59 8.08
CA TRP A 21 -23.00 13.77 7.18
C TRP A 21 -23.02 12.90 5.94
N GLN A 22 -23.76 11.78 5.96
CA GLN A 22 -23.74 10.80 4.87
C GLN A 22 -25.05 10.73 4.08
N ASP A 23 -26.12 11.42 4.53
CA ASP A 23 -27.47 11.33 3.97
C ASP A 23 -27.94 9.87 3.85
N ARG A 24 -27.70 9.10 4.92
CA ARG A 24 -28.06 7.67 5.03
C ARG A 24 -29.03 7.45 6.17
N GLU A 25 -29.78 6.36 6.09
CA GLU A 25 -30.65 5.87 7.18
C GLU A 25 -29.95 4.82 8.05
N GLU A 26 -28.81 4.30 7.60
CA GLU A 26 -28.03 3.27 8.28
C GLU A 26 -26.54 3.67 8.39
N PRO A 27 -25.81 3.11 9.39
CA PRO A 27 -24.36 3.26 9.50
C PRO A 27 -23.60 2.93 8.21
N CYS A 28 -22.36 3.39 8.12
CA CYS A 28 -21.48 3.01 7.02
C CYS A 28 -21.27 1.48 7.01
N GLU A 29 -21.19 0.85 5.83
CA GLU A 29 -20.96 -0.60 5.68
C GLU A 29 -19.76 -1.09 6.50
N ASN A 30 -18.71 -0.26 6.58
CA ASN A 30 -17.50 -0.52 7.38
C ASN A 30 -17.32 0.51 8.51
N CYS A 31 -18.39 0.84 9.24
CA CYS A 31 -18.39 1.87 10.26
C CYS A 31 -17.27 1.68 11.32
N PRO A 32 -16.25 2.56 11.39
CA PRO A 32 -15.16 2.42 12.35
C PRO A 32 -15.64 2.69 13.78
N VAL A 33 -16.73 3.45 13.97
CA VAL A 33 -17.30 3.72 15.30
C VAL A 33 -17.95 2.46 15.89
N GLU A 34 -18.71 1.71 15.09
CA GLU A 34 -19.32 0.45 15.53
C GLU A 34 -18.26 -0.63 15.75
N LYS A 35 -17.32 -0.79 14.81
CA LYS A 35 -16.18 -1.73 14.99
C LYS A 35 -15.40 -1.42 16.26
N SER A 36 -15.15 -0.14 16.53
CA SER A 36 -14.44 0.30 17.74
C SER A 36 -15.21 -0.04 19.01
N TRP A 37 -16.54 0.12 19.00
CA TRP A 37 -17.40 -0.27 20.11
C TRP A 37 -17.38 -1.77 20.36
N GLU A 38 -17.47 -2.59 19.30
CA GLU A 38 -17.52 -4.05 19.40
C GLU A 38 -16.19 -4.67 19.81
N LYS A 39 -15.09 -4.20 19.21
CA LYS A 39 -13.74 -4.76 19.46
C LYS A 39 -13.06 -4.13 20.67
N GLY A 40 -13.46 -2.92 21.05
CA GLY A 40 -12.78 -2.16 22.10
C GLY A 40 -11.40 -1.65 21.68
N GLU A 41 -11.17 -1.47 20.39
CA GLU A 41 -9.93 -0.98 19.79
C GLU A 41 -10.18 0.27 18.94
N VAL A 42 -9.11 1.01 18.60
CA VAL A 42 -9.21 2.17 17.71
C VAL A 42 -9.31 1.69 16.27
N GLU A 43 -10.34 2.13 15.56
CA GLU A 43 -10.63 1.72 14.19
C GLU A 43 -10.71 2.96 13.29
N ARG A 44 -10.34 2.82 12.01
CA ARG A 44 -10.30 3.92 11.05
C ARG A 44 -10.83 3.48 9.70
N GLU A 45 -11.52 4.39 9.02
CA GLU A 45 -12.03 4.15 7.67
C GLU A 45 -12.07 5.45 6.87
N GLU A 46 -11.80 5.36 5.57
CA GLU A 46 -12.03 6.47 4.63
C GLU A 46 -13.45 6.37 4.05
N VAL A 47 -14.22 7.45 4.15
CA VAL A 47 -15.61 7.50 3.69
C VAL A 47 -15.80 8.71 2.77
N GLU A 48 -16.36 8.47 1.59
CA GLU A 48 -16.77 9.52 0.68
C GLU A 48 -18.22 9.93 0.96
N SER A 49 -18.45 11.22 1.20
CA SER A 49 -19.79 11.78 1.34
C SER A 49 -20.43 12.07 -0.02
N PRO A 50 -21.77 12.15 -0.11
CA PRO A 50 -22.48 12.37 -1.39
C PRO A 50 -22.07 13.63 -2.18
N ASP A 51 -21.46 14.61 -1.51
CA ASP A 51 -20.92 15.83 -2.12
C ASP A 51 -19.49 15.67 -2.68
N GLY A 52 -18.93 14.46 -2.65
CA GLY A 52 -17.60 14.14 -3.18
C GLY A 52 -16.44 14.51 -2.25
N ARG A 53 -16.70 14.88 -0.99
CA ARG A 53 -15.64 15.04 0.01
C ARG A 53 -15.24 13.68 0.58
N VAL A 54 -13.94 13.52 0.83
CA VAL A 54 -13.39 12.32 1.47
C VAL A 54 -13.04 12.64 2.93
N TRP A 55 -13.53 11.78 3.82
CA TRP A 55 -13.37 11.90 5.27
C TRP A 55 -12.65 10.69 5.84
N LEU A 56 -11.63 10.92 6.65
CA LEU A 56 -11.05 9.90 7.50
C LEU A 56 -11.82 9.89 8.82
N ILE A 57 -12.60 8.84 9.06
CA ILE A 57 -13.33 8.64 10.31
C ILE A 57 -12.49 7.74 11.22
N THR A 58 -12.26 8.16 12.45
CA THR A 58 -11.60 7.38 13.50
C THR A 58 -12.56 7.16 14.66
N GLY A 59 -12.87 5.90 14.95
CA GLY A 59 -13.60 5.48 16.14
C GLY A 59 -12.64 5.07 17.25
N GLY A 60 -12.88 5.51 18.49
CA GLY A 60 -12.17 5.05 19.67
C GLY A 60 -13.12 4.72 20.82
N PRO A 61 -12.89 3.64 21.59
CA PRO A 61 -13.79 3.25 22.67
C PRO A 61 -13.64 4.23 23.84
N SER A 62 -14.75 4.66 24.41
CA SER A 62 -14.80 5.39 25.68
C SER A 62 -15.06 4.40 26.80
N ARG A 63 -14.22 4.42 27.83
CA ARG A 63 -14.28 3.47 28.95
C ARG A 63 -14.63 4.20 30.25
N ASN A 64 -15.42 3.55 31.12
CA ASN A 64 -15.61 4.00 32.50
C ASN A 64 -14.36 3.69 33.35
N GLU A 65 -14.40 4.09 34.64
CA GLU A 65 -13.32 3.80 35.60
C GLU A 65 -13.11 2.30 35.86
N GLN A 66 -14.12 1.47 35.57
CA GLN A 66 -14.05 0.01 35.69
C GLN A 66 -13.46 -0.68 34.45
N GLY A 67 -13.22 0.07 33.36
CA GLY A 67 -12.68 -0.45 32.10
C GLY A 67 -13.73 -0.88 31.07
N ASP A 68 -15.02 -0.85 31.43
CA ASP A 68 -16.12 -1.20 30.54
C ASP A 68 -16.35 -0.12 29.48
N ILE A 69 -16.66 -0.56 28.26
CA ILE A 69 -16.99 0.35 27.15
C ILE A 69 -18.37 0.96 27.40
N THR A 70 -18.42 2.28 27.49
CA THR A 70 -19.65 3.06 27.72
C THR A 70 -20.04 3.93 26.53
N GLY A 71 -19.11 4.10 25.58
CA GLY A 71 -19.17 5.08 24.52
C GLY A 71 -18.23 4.69 23.37
N ALA A 72 -18.41 5.37 22.24
CA ALA A 72 -17.35 5.55 21.26
C ALA A 72 -17.18 7.05 21.00
N VAL A 73 -15.94 7.47 20.79
CA VAL A 73 -15.59 8.82 20.36
C VAL A 73 -15.28 8.75 18.87
N GLU A 74 -15.95 9.60 18.10
CA GLU A 74 -15.71 9.75 16.67
C GLU A 74 -14.88 11.01 16.40
N ILE A 75 -13.82 10.85 15.60
CA ILE A 75 -13.04 11.95 15.05
C ILE A 75 -13.15 11.88 13.53
N ILE A 76 -13.55 12.97 12.90
CA ILE A 76 -13.71 13.07 11.46
C ILE A 76 -12.73 14.12 10.94
N LEU A 77 -11.87 13.73 10.00
CA LEU A 77 -10.92 14.62 9.34
C LEU A 77 -11.23 14.70 7.84
N ASN A 78 -11.44 15.91 7.32
CA ASN A 78 -11.54 16.10 5.87
C ASN A 78 -10.16 15.89 5.25
N ILE A 79 -10.03 14.86 4.41
CA ILE A 79 -8.79 14.51 3.70
C ILE A 79 -8.92 14.71 2.19
N THR A 80 -9.99 15.35 1.71
CA THR A 80 -10.28 15.55 0.28
C THR A 80 -9.08 16.09 -0.48
N GLU A 81 -8.46 17.17 0.02
CA GLU A 81 -7.32 17.80 -0.66
C GLU A 81 -6.06 16.93 -0.63
N ARG A 82 -5.90 16.11 0.42
CA ARG A 82 -4.82 15.13 0.50
C ARG A 82 -5.00 14.05 -0.58
N LYS A 83 -6.21 13.47 -0.68
CA LYS A 83 -6.53 12.44 -1.68
C LYS A 83 -6.37 12.95 -3.11
N LYS A 84 -6.87 14.15 -3.42
CA LYS A 84 -6.66 14.77 -4.74
C LYS A 84 -5.19 14.99 -5.06
N ALA A 85 -4.38 15.37 -4.08
CA ALA A 85 -2.94 15.54 -4.28
C ALA A 85 -2.23 14.19 -4.53
N GLU A 86 -2.62 13.13 -3.81
CA GLU A 86 -2.15 11.76 -4.01
C GLU A 86 -2.51 11.26 -5.42
N GLU A 87 -3.78 11.32 -5.81
CA GLU A 87 -4.26 10.96 -7.15
C GLU A 87 -3.54 11.73 -8.26
N ARG A 88 -3.34 13.05 -8.06
CA ARG A 88 -2.65 13.88 -9.05
C ARG A 88 -1.18 13.46 -9.19
N LYS A 89 -0.51 13.14 -8.09
CA LYS A 89 0.87 12.65 -8.08
C LYS A 89 0.96 11.30 -8.80
N GLU A 90 0.08 10.36 -8.50
CA GLU A 90 0.00 9.05 -9.14
C GLU A 90 -0.23 9.17 -10.65
N PHE A 91 -1.20 9.99 -11.05
CA PHE A 91 -1.49 10.26 -12.45
C PHE A 91 -0.27 10.81 -13.20
N LEU A 92 0.40 11.82 -12.63
CA LEU A 92 1.61 12.40 -13.22
C LEU A 92 2.76 11.39 -13.29
N ASN A 93 2.99 10.62 -12.23
CA ASN A 93 4.05 9.61 -12.20
C ASN A 93 3.82 8.53 -13.27
N THR A 94 2.58 8.11 -13.47
CA THR A 94 2.21 7.13 -14.49
C THR A 94 2.42 7.68 -15.90
N LEU A 95 1.96 8.91 -16.17
CA LEU A 95 2.20 9.57 -17.45
C LEU A 95 3.68 9.75 -17.76
N LEU A 96 4.46 10.23 -16.80
CA LEU A 96 5.90 10.44 -16.96
C LEU A 96 6.62 9.13 -17.29
N ARG A 97 6.30 8.04 -16.58
CA ARG A 97 6.90 6.72 -16.85
C ARG A 97 6.56 6.21 -18.24
N GLN A 98 5.31 6.34 -18.69
CA GLN A 98 4.90 5.94 -20.03
C GLN A 98 5.60 6.76 -21.13
N ASP A 99 5.65 8.08 -20.97
CA ASP A 99 6.27 8.96 -21.97
C ASP A 99 7.79 8.76 -22.03
N LEU A 100 8.46 8.64 -20.88
CA LEU A 100 9.88 8.33 -20.81
C LEU A 100 10.20 6.98 -21.45
N GLY A 101 9.48 5.91 -21.07
CA GLY A 101 9.70 4.58 -21.65
C GLY A 101 9.55 4.59 -23.18
N SER A 102 8.53 5.28 -23.69
CA SER A 102 8.30 5.40 -25.14
C SER A 102 9.46 6.13 -25.85
N LYS A 103 9.98 7.22 -25.27
CA LYS A 103 11.12 7.95 -25.85
C LYS A 103 12.42 7.14 -25.77
N TYR A 104 12.65 6.42 -24.66
CA TYR A 104 13.84 5.58 -24.51
C TYR A 104 13.86 4.43 -25.52
N GLN A 105 12.72 3.79 -25.77
CA GLN A 105 12.60 2.75 -26.79
C GLN A 105 12.95 3.27 -28.20
N ILE A 106 12.52 4.49 -28.54
CA ILE A 106 12.87 5.12 -29.82
C ILE A 106 14.38 5.37 -29.91
N ILE A 107 14.98 5.93 -28.85
CA ILE A 107 16.43 6.19 -28.79
C ILE A 107 17.22 4.89 -28.92
N GLN A 108 16.86 3.86 -28.16
CA GLN A 108 17.48 2.54 -28.23
C GLN A 108 17.34 1.94 -29.64
N GLY A 109 16.18 2.08 -30.28
CA GLY A 109 15.97 1.61 -31.65
C GLY A 109 16.93 2.29 -32.65
N TYR A 110 17.13 3.61 -32.54
CA TYR A 110 18.11 4.31 -33.37
C TYR A 110 19.56 3.94 -33.04
N LEU A 111 19.90 3.75 -31.77
CA LEU A 111 21.23 3.31 -31.36
C LEU A 111 21.54 1.90 -31.89
N GLN A 112 20.58 0.99 -31.84
CA GLN A 112 20.72 -0.35 -32.42
C GLN A 112 20.92 -0.28 -33.93
N LEU A 113 20.17 0.58 -34.63
CA LEU A 113 20.36 0.79 -36.07
C LEU A 113 21.74 1.37 -36.40
N LEU A 114 22.28 2.25 -35.55
CA LEU A 114 23.64 2.77 -35.70
C LEU A 114 24.67 1.67 -35.49
N GLU A 115 24.51 0.86 -34.44
CA GLU A 115 25.37 -0.30 -34.17
C GLU A 115 25.35 -1.32 -35.33
N ASP A 116 24.16 -1.61 -35.87
CA ASP A 116 23.99 -2.66 -36.90
C ASP A 116 24.40 -2.21 -38.30
N LYS A 117 24.20 -0.93 -38.64
CA LYS A 117 24.27 -0.43 -40.04
C LYS A 117 25.36 0.58 -40.30
N ALA A 118 25.87 1.27 -39.28
CA ALA A 118 26.96 2.22 -39.48
C ALA A 118 28.30 1.51 -39.30
N ASP A 119 29.28 1.91 -40.10
CA ASP A 119 30.67 1.48 -39.93
C ASP A 119 31.28 2.30 -38.78
N LEU A 120 31.00 1.85 -37.55
CA LEU A 120 31.51 2.45 -36.33
C LEU A 120 32.82 1.76 -35.97
N SER A 121 33.89 2.53 -35.77
CA SER A 121 35.16 2.03 -35.23
C SER A 121 35.65 2.94 -34.10
N ASP A 122 36.40 2.36 -33.15
CA ASP A 122 37.14 3.07 -32.12
C ASP A 122 36.30 3.78 -31.03
N GLU A 123 36.18 5.11 -31.08
CA GLU A 123 35.49 5.92 -30.06
C GLU A 123 33.97 5.98 -30.27
N PRO A 124 33.44 6.23 -31.49
CA PRO A 124 32.01 6.20 -31.78
C PRO A 124 31.28 4.93 -31.32
N GLU A 125 31.85 3.75 -31.57
CA GLU A 125 31.29 2.46 -31.14
C GLU A 125 31.11 2.40 -29.61
N LYS A 126 32.12 2.85 -28.86
CA LYS A 126 32.07 2.91 -27.39
C LYS A 126 31.01 3.88 -26.87
N TYR A 127 30.72 4.96 -27.59
CA TYR A 127 29.66 5.89 -27.20
C TYR A 127 28.27 5.28 -27.41
N VAL A 128 28.07 4.57 -28.53
CA VAL A 128 26.81 3.86 -28.80
C VAL A 128 26.59 2.77 -27.76
N GLU A 129 27.60 1.95 -27.46
CA GLU A 129 27.52 0.91 -26.43
C GLU A 129 27.13 1.49 -25.05
N LYS A 130 27.78 2.59 -24.64
CA LYS A 130 27.46 3.30 -23.39
C LYS A 130 26.04 3.86 -23.39
N ALA A 131 25.60 4.45 -24.48
CA ALA A 131 24.26 5.01 -24.60
C ALA A 131 23.18 3.91 -24.53
N MET A 132 23.41 2.77 -25.19
CA MET A 132 22.52 1.61 -25.11
C MET A 132 22.48 1.04 -23.69
N LYS A 133 23.63 0.92 -23.03
CA LYS A 133 23.70 0.47 -21.64
C LYS A 133 22.89 1.37 -20.71
N ALA A 134 23.07 2.69 -20.81
CA ALA A 134 22.30 3.66 -20.02
C ALA A 134 20.78 3.57 -20.30
N GLY A 135 20.38 3.34 -21.55
CA GLY A 135 18.98 3.11 -21.90
C GLY A 135 18.40 1.86 -21.21
N ARG A 136 19.13 0.74 -21.22
CA ARG A 136 18.70 -0.50 -20.53
C ARG A 136 18.57 -0.31 -19.02
N GLU A 137 19.54 0.38 -18.40
CA GLU A 137 19.48 0.72 -16.98
C GLU A 137 18.25 1.59 -16.65
N ALA A 138 17.90 2.53 -17.52
CA ALA A 138 16.69 3.34 -17.37
C ALA A 138 15.40 2.48 -17.44
N ASP A 139 15.33 1.51 -18.36
CA ASP A 139 14.20 0.59 -18.46
C ASP A 139 14.02 -0.27 -17.20
N GLU A 140 15.13 -0.75 -16.63
CA GLU A 140 15.12 -1.51 -15.37
C GLU A 140 14.56 -0.67 -14.21
N ILE A 141 15.00 0.59 -14.09
CA ILE A 141 14.50 1.52 -13.07
C ILE A 141 13.01 1.81 -13.25
N LEU A 142 12.56 2.07 -14.48
CA LEU A 142 11.14 2.27 -14.79
C LEU A 142 10.31 1.03 -14.42
N GLY A 143 10.85 -0.17 -14.68
CA GLY A 143 10.25 -1.44 -14.30
C GLY A 143 10.14 -1.62 -12.78
N LEU A 144 11.18 -1.28 -12.03
CA LEU A 144 11.18 -1.32 -10.55
C LEU A 144 10.18 -0.32 -9.97
N ALA A 145 10.15 0.91 -10.47
CA ALA A 145 9.19 1.92 -10.03
C ALA A 145 7.74 1.46 -10.19
N LYS A 146 7.41 0.75 -11.28
CA LYS A 146 6.08 0.16 -11.50
C LYS A 146 5.76 -0.97 -10.52
N LYS A 147 6.76 -1.76 -10.12
CA LYS A 147 6.57 -2.82 -9.12
C LYS A 147 6.33 -2.23 -7.72
N LEU A 148 7.07 -1.18 -7.35
CA LEU A 148 6.90 -0.50 -6.06
C LEU A 148 5.49 0.06 -5.88
N GLU A 149 4.94 0.72 -6.89
CA GLU A 149 3.57 1.23 -6.86
C GLU A 149 2.54 0.12 -6.61
N LYS A 150 2.66 -1.02 -7.30
CA LYS A 150 1.78 -2.18 -7.06
C LYS A 150 1.87 -2.73 -5.65
N ILE A 151 3.03 -2.60 -5.01
CA ILE A 151 3.22 -3.02 -3.62
C ILE A 151 2.53 -2.03 -2.68
N GLU A 152 2.65 -0.72 -2.93
CA GLU A 152 1.98 0.33 -2.16
C GLU A 152 0.44 0.27 -2.27
N GLU A 153 -0.10 -0.11 -3.42
CA GLU A 153 -1.55 -0.29 -3.64
C GLU A 153 -2.15 -1.50 -2.89
N THR A 154 -1.33 -2.47 -2.49
CA THR A 154 -1.79 -3.67 -1.77
C THR A 154 -1.48 -3.57 -0.29
N GLU A 155 -2.52 -3.48 0.56
CA GLU A 155 -2.37 -3.85 1.97
C GLU A 155 -2.11 -5.37 2.06
N TRP A 156 -0.84 -5.75 2.12
CA TRP A 156 -0.43 -7.14 2.31
C TRP A 156 -0.55 -7.52 3.78
N THR A 157 -1.77 -7.59 4.28
CA THR A 157 -2.06 -8.20 5.59
C THR A 157 -2.72 -9.56 5.34
N GLY A 158 -1.93 -10.61 5.49
CA GLY A 158 -2.40 -11.98 5.36
C GLY A 158 -1.74 -12.83 6.42
N GLU A 159 -2.54 -13.66 7.09
CA GLU A 159 -2.00 -14.67 7.99
C GLU A 159 -1.15 -15.65 7.16
N LYS A 160 0.13 -15.72 7.48
CA LYS A 160 1.09 -16.61 6.82
C LYS A 160 1.57 -17.64 7.83
N ASP A 161 1.45 -18.90 7.44
CA ASP A 161 2.10 -19.99 8.14
C ASP A 161 3.62 -19.89 7.92
N ILE A 162 4.30 -19.26 8.89
CA ILE A 162 5.75 -19.04 8.84
C ILE A 162 6.50 -20.37 8.72
N ALA A 163 5.98 -21.46 9.30
CA ALA A 163 6.64 -22.76 9.20
C ALA A 163 6.65 -23.26 7.76
N LYS A 164 5.52 -23.16 7.04
CA LYS A 164 5.46 -23.50 5.61
C LYS A 164 6.36 -22.61 4.75
N VAL A 165 6.42 -21.31 5.05
CA VAL A 165 7.33 -20.39 4.33
C VAL A 165 8.79 -20.82 4.54
N LEU A 166 9.18 -21.18 5.76
CA LEU A 166 10.52 -21.65 6.08
C LEU A 166 10.83 -23.01 5.41
N GLU A 167 9.88 -23.93 5.37
CA GLU A 167 10.02 -25.20 4.64
C GLU A 167 10.30 -24.95 3.15
N HIS A 168 9.46 -24.13 2.48
CA HIS A 168 9.65 -23.76 1.08
C HIS A 168 11.01 -23.12 0.81
N VAL A 169 11.39 -22.12 1.62
CA VAL A 169 12.70 -21.44 1.46
C VAL A 169 13.86 -22.41 1.66
N THR A 170 13.75 -23.32 2.63
CA THR A 170 14.83 -24.30 2.85
C THR A 170 14.95 -25.27 1.69
N ASP A 171 13.82 -25.70 1.11
CA ASP A 171 13.82 -26.61 -0.03
C ASP A 171 14.37 -25.92 -1.29
N ASP A 172 13.98 -24.67 -1.55
CA ASP A 172 14.53 -23.85 -2.65
C ASP A 172 16.05 -23.65 -2.52
N ILE A 173 16.53 -23.37 -1.30
CA ILE A 173 17.97 -23.24 -1.01
C ILE A 173 18.66 -24.60 -1.14
N PHE A 174 18.04 -25.71 -0.73
CA PHE A 174 18.62 -27.05 -0.84
C PHE A 174 18.86 -27.42 -2.30
N ASP A 175 17.96 -27.07 -3.21
CA ASP A 175 18.13 -27.28 -4.66
C ASP A 175 19.29 -26.46 -5.25
N LEU A 176 19.54 -25.27 -4.71
CA LEU A 176 20.68 -24.41 -5.08
C LEU A 176 22.01 -24.92 -4.53
N VAL A 177 21.99 -25.40 -3.28
CA VAL A 177 23.18 -25.72 -2.47
C VAL A 177 23.61 -27.18 -2.61
N GLY A 178 22.72 -28.07 -3.08
CA GLY A 178 23.02 -29.48 -3.36
C GLY A 178 24.16 -29.71 -4.38
N ARG A 179 24.61 -28.67 -5.09
CA ARG A 179 25.77 -28.72 -5.99
C ARG A 179 27.13 -28.52 -5.30
N GLU A 180 27.16 -28.02 -4.06
CA GLU A 180 28.41 -27.68 -3.35
C GLU A 180 28.69 -28.54 -2.10
N GLY A 181 27.86 -29.55 -1.82
CA GLY A 181 28.11 -30.50 -0.72
C GLY A 181 27.95 -29.90 0.69
N VAL A 182 27.14 -28.84 0.82
CA VAL A 182 26.81 -28.21 2.10
C VAL A 182 25.55 -28.86 2.68
N GLU A 183 25.58 -29.21 3.95
CA GLU A 183 24.48 -29.81 4.71
C GLU A 183 23.70 -28.72 5.47
N ILE A 184 22.38 -28.67 5.30
CA ILE A 184 21.53 -27.65 5.92
C ILE A 184 20.78 -28.28 7.10
N GLU A 185 21.03 -27.81 8.31
CA GLU A 185 20.35 -28.25 9.53
C GLU A 185 19.11 -27.37 9.82
N LYS A 186 17.93 -27.99 9.84
CA LYS A 186 16.63 -27.31 10.04
C LYS A 186 16.31 -27.16 11.55
N ASP A 187 16.94 -26.22 12.24
CA ASP A 187 16.77 -26.03 13.69
C ASP A 187 15.88 -24.81 14.06
N TYR A 188 14.67 -24.75 13.50
CA TYR A 188 13.72 -23.64 13.75
C TYR A 188 12.34 -24.10 14.26
N ILE A 189 11.98 -25.37 14.08
CA ILE A 189 10.68 -25.94 14.49
C ILE A 189 10.49 -25.84 16.01
N HIS A 190 11.56 -25.97 16.79
CA HIS A 190 11.52 -25.89 18.24
C HIS A 190 11.40 -24.45 18.77
N ILE A 191 11.92 -23.46 18.02
CA ILE A 191 11.83 -22.02 18.34
C ILE A 191 10.40 -21.51 18.13
N LEU A 192 9.75 -21.92 17.04
CA LEU A 192 8.36 -21.52 16.72
C LEU A 192 7.35 -22.03 17.76
N ARG A 193 7.63 -23.14 18.45
CA ARG A 193 6.79 -23.65 19.55
C ARG A 193 6.79 -22.76 20.81
N GLY A 194 7.80 -21.91 20.97
CA GLY A 194 7.95 -21.01 22.13
C GLY A 194 7.40 -19.60 21.92
N ILE A 195 6.99 -19.26 20.70
CA ILE A 195 6.48 -17.93 20.36
C ILE A 195 4.95 -17.94 20.53
N ASN A 196 4.49 -17.57 21.72
CA ASN A 196 3.08 -17.36 22.01
C ASN A 196 2.66 -15.99 21.43
N PHE A 197 2.40 -15.91 20.12
CA PHE A 197 1.64 -14.78 19.61
C PHE A 197 0.23 -14.85 20.19
N GLY A 198 -0.19 -13.80 20.87
CA GLY A 198 -1.59 -13.58 21.24
C GLY A 198 -2.44 -13.35 19.99
N LEU A 199 -2.57 -14.37 19.15
CA LEU A 199 -3.56 -14.47 18.09
C LEU A 199 -4.71 -15.30 18.67
N THR A 200 -5.79 -14.60 18.97
CA THR A 200 -7.10 -15.21 19.19
C THR A 200 -7.46 -15.98 17.93
N LEU A 201 -7.36 -17.31 17.97
CA LEU A 201 -8.01 -18.19 17.01
C LEU A 201 -9.52 -17.99 17.13
N ILE A 202 -10.12 -17.36 16.12
CA ILE A 202 -11.53 -17.55 15.76
C ILE A 202 -11.55 -18.53 14.60
#